data_AF-A0AAD3VZZ7-F1
#
_entry.id   AF-A0AAD3VZZ7-F1
#
_cell.length_a   1.000
_cell.length_b   1.000
_cell.length_c   1.000
_cell.angle_alpha   90.00
_cell.angle_beta   90.00
_cell.angle_gamma   90.00
#
_symmetry.space_group_name_H-M   'P 1'
#
loop_
_entity.id
_entity.type
_entity.pdbx_description
1 polymer ?
#
loop_
_entity_poly.entity_id
_entity_poly.type
_entity_poly.pdbx_seq_one_letter_code
_entity_poly.pdbx_strand_id
1 'polypeptide(L)'
;MAYSFITTIVVFVLVYASMNARVKQIARARKRAYEEVPSPLSEAIKDFVAVAGGVYLGLMALSEFLKVPVPIEAEVWGLSFDPIAVVAVALAIVAPMLPARNRY
;
A
#
# COMPACT_ATOMS: atom_id res chain seq x y z
N MET A 1 23.14 -9.70 -7.85
CA MET A 1 22.43 -9.28 -9.08
C MET A 1 21.16 -10.10 -9.32
N ALA A 2 21.20 -11.44 -9.44
CA ALA A 2 19.99 -12.25 -9.67
C ALA A 2 18.92 -12.12 -8.56
N TYR A 3 19.33 -12.11 -7.28
CA TYR A 3 18.41 -11.96 -6.14
C TYR A 3 17.65 -10.64 -6.15
N SER A 4 18.33 -9.54 -6.50
CA SER A 4 17.72 -8.21 -6.63
C SER A 4 16.65 -8.18 -7.72
N PHE A 5 16.89 -8.86 -8.84
CA PHE A 5 15.94 -8.94 -9.96
C PHE A 5 14.70 -9.76 -9.59
N ILE A 6 14.89 -10.90 -8.91
CA ILE A 6 13.79 -11.74 -8.43
C ILE A 6 12.93 -10.97 -7.43
N THR A 7 13.54 -10.28 -6.46
CA THR A 7 12.76 -9.50 -5.48
C THR A 7 11.99 -8.35 -6.13
N THR A 8 12.56 -7.66 -7.11
CA THR A 8 11.84 -6.63 -7.87
C THR A 8 10.61 -7.20 -8.56
N ILE A 9 10.75 -8.33 -9.28
CA ILE A 9 9.62 -8.97 -9.95
C ILE A 9 8.55 -9.35 -8.94
N VAL A 10 8.92 -9.95 -7.81
CA VAL A 10 7.98 -10.33 -6.75
C VAL A 10 7.22 -9.10 -6.22
N VAL A 11 7.90 -8.00 -5.93
CA VAL A 11 7.25 -6.76 -5.47
C VAL A 11 6.29 -6.21 -6.52
N PHE A 12 6.67 -6.17 -7.80
CA PHE A 12 5.79 -5.73 -8.88
C PHE A 12 4.56 -6.63 -9.03
N VAL A 13 4.72 -7.96 -8.91
CA VAL A 13 3.61 -8.91 -8.95
C VAL A 13 2.67 -8.69 -7.76
N LEU A 14 3.19 -8.46 -6.56
CA LEU A 14 2.39 -8.19 -5.37
C LEU A 14 1.61 -6.87 -5.48
N VAL A 15 2.26 -5.80 -5.96
CA VAL A 15 1.59 -4.52 -6.22
C VAL A 15 0.51 -4.69 -7.28
N TYR A 16 0.79 -5.41 -8.37
CA TYR A 16 -0.19 -5.70 -9.41
C TYR A 16 -1.38 -6.48 -8.86
N ALA A 17 -1.15 -7.53 -8.05
CA ALA A 17 -2.19 -8.31 -7.41
C ALA A 17 -3.04 -7.47 -6.46
N SER A 18 -2.40 -6.62 -5.65
CA SER A 18 -3.05 -5.67 -4.73
C SER A 18 -3.96 -4.69 -5.50
N MET A 19 -3.47 -4.12 -6.59
CA MET A 19 -4.24 -3.22 -7.45
C MET A 19 -5.44 -3.93 -8.09
N ASN A 20 -5.24 -5.14 -8.60
CA ASN A 20 -6.30 -5.94 -9.19
C ASN A 20 -7.40 -6.29 -8.16
N ALA A 21 -7.01 -6.57 -6.92
CA ALA A 21 -7.96 -6.81 -5.83
C ALA A 21 -8.80 -5.57 -5.55
N ARG A 22 -8.17 -4.39 -5.41
CA ARG A 22 -8.86 -3.10 -5.22
C ARG A 22 -9.82 -2.79 -6.35
N VAL A 23 -9.36 -2.90 -7.60
CA VAL A 23 -10.19 -2.67 -8.79
C VAL A 23 -11.39 -3.62 -8.83
N LYS A 24 -11.20 -4.92 -8.56
CA LYS A 24 -12.31 -5.89 -8.52
C LYS A 24 -13.29 -5.58 -7.40
N GLN A 25 -12.81 -5.19 -6.22
CA GLN A 25 -13.67 -4.84 -5.08
C GLN A 25 -14.52 -3.60 -5.40
N ILE A 26 -13.90 -2.55 -5.92
CA ILE A 26 -14.57 -1.31 -6.34
C ILE A 26 -15.58 -1.59 -7.46
N ALA A 27 -15.18 -2.31 -8.51
CA ALA A 27 -16.06 -2.64 -9.62
C ALA A 27 -17.25 -3.50 -9.19
N ARG A 28 -17.07 -4.43 -8.23
CA ARG A 28 -18.16 -5.24 -7.66
C ARG A 28 -19.12 -4.39 -6.83
N ALA A 29 -18.62 -3.46 -6.01
CA ALA A 29 -19.45 -2.54 -5.25
C ALA A 29 -20.28 -1.64 -6.19
N ARG A 30 -19.67 -1.17 -7.28
CA ARG A 30 -20.31 -0.29 -8.27
C ARG A 30 -21.29 -0.98 -9.21
N LYS A 31 -21.22 -2.30 -9.44
CA LYS A 31 -22.26 -3.02 -10.20
C LYS A 31 -23.68 -2.87 -9.60
N ARG A 32 -23.80 -2.29 -8.39
CA ARG A 32 -25.07 -1.96 -7.72
C ARG A 32 -25.49 -0.48 -7.84
N ALA A 33 -24.66 0.42 -8.38
CA ALA A 33 -24.92 1.86 -8.43
C ALA A 33 -24.65 2.42 -9.85
N TYR A 34 -25.66 3.07 -10.44
CA TYR A 34 -25.64 3.59 -11.80
C TYR A 34 -25.19 5.06 -11.78
N GLU A 35 -23.89 5.30 -11.68
CA GLU A 35 -23.37 6.67 -11.55
C GLU A 35 -22.06 6.84 -12.32
N GLU A 36 -21.86 8.00 -12.94
CA GLU A 36 -20.65 8.36 -13.67
C GLU A 36 -19.52 8.68 -12.69
N VAL A 37 -18.85 7.64 -12.20
CA VAL A 37 -17.80 7.76 -11.20
C VAL A 37 -16.42 7.52 -11.85
N PRO A 38 -15.34 8.23 -11.44
CA PRO A 38 -13.98 8.08 -11.98
C PRO A 38 -13.51 6.63 -12.17
N SER A 39 -12.61 6.41 -13.14
CA SER A 39 -12.05 5.09 -13.49
C SER A 39 -11.69 4.26 -12.24
N PRO A 40 -12.13 2.99 -12.14
CA PRO A 40 -11.82 2.11 -11.00
C PRO A 40 -10.33 2.02 -10.67
N LEU A 41 -9.46 2.16 -11.68
CA LEU A 41 -8.01 2.20 -11.49
C LEU A 41 -7.55 3.48 -10.78
N SER A 42 -8.10 4.64 -11.17
CA SER A 42 -7.77 5.92 -10.52
C SER A 42 -8.18 5.91 -9.04
N GLU A 43 -9.34 5.33 -8.74
CA GLU A 43 -9.79 5.17 -7.36
C GLU A 43 -8.92 4.18 -6.58
N ALA A 44 -8.53 3.04 -7.18
CA ALA A 44 -7.60 2.10 -6.56
C ALA A 44 -6.24 2.73 -6.23
N ILE A 45 -5.72 3.61 -7.11
CA ILE A 45 -4.48 4.36 -6.86
C ILE A 45 -4.68 5.34 -5.69
N LYS A 46 -5.77 6.12 -5.70
CA LYS A 46 -6.08 7.06 -4.60
C LYS A 46 -6.18 6.33 -3.26
N ASP A 47 -6.89 5.20 -3.23
CA ASP A 47 -7.07 4.36 -2.05
C ASP A 47 -5.73 3.75 -1.58
N PHE A 48 -4.90 3.26 -2.50
CA PHE A 48 -3.55 2.77 -2.16
C PHE A 48 -2.69 3.85 -1.52
N VAL A 49 -2.64 5.05 -2.12
CA VAL A 49 -1.86 6.19 -1.61
C VAL A 49 -2.41 6.68 -0.26
N ALA A 50 -3.73 6.75 -0.10
CA ALA A 50 -4.37 7.14 1.15
C ALA A 50 -4.03 6.17 2.29
N VAL A 51 -4.10 4.86 2.04
CA VAL A 51 -3.73 3.84 3.04
C VAL A 51 -2.24 3.93 3.38
N ALA A 52 -1.35 3.99 2.38
CA ALA A 52 0.08 4.10 2.61
C ALA A 52 0.45 5.36 3.40
N GLY A 53 -0.11 6.52 3.02
CA GLY A 53 0.12 7.79 3.70
C GLY A 53 -0.40 7.79 5.15
N GLY A 54 -1.61 7.26 5.38
CA GLY A 54 -2.17 7.16 6.73
C GLY A 54 -1.36 6.26 7.65
N VAL A 55 -0.93 5.09 7.15
CA VAL A 55 -0.06 4.17 7.90
C VAL A 55 1.29 4.81 8.20
N TYR A 56 1.90 5.50 7.22
CA TYR A 56 3.18 6.20 7.40
C TYR A 56 3.08 7.23 8.54
N LEU A 57 2.09 8.12 8.49
CA LEU A 57 1.90 9.15 9.52
C LEU A 57 1.66 8.54 10.91
N GLY A 58 0.87 7.47 10.99
CA GLY A 58 0.61 6.77 12.25
C GLY A 58 1.86 6.10 12.83
N LEU A 59 2.66 5.44 11.99
CA LEU A 59 3.92 4.81 12.41
C LEU A 59 4.97 5.86 12.78
N MET A 60 5.06 6.97 12.04
CA MET A 60 5.95 8.09 12.35
C MET A 60 5.62 8.66 13.73
N ALA A 61 4.37 9.03 13.97
CA ALA A 61 3.93 9.54 15.28
C ALA A 61 4.17 8.54 16.42
N LEU A 62 3.93 7.25 16.17
CA LEU A 62 4.20 6.19 17.14
C LEU A 62 5.69 6.06 17.45
N SER A 63 6.54 6.16 16.42
CA SER A 63 8.00 6.07 16.57
C SER A 63 8.54 7.24 17.38
N GLU A 64 8.02 8.45 17.16
CA GLU A 64 8.34 9.64 17.92
C GLU A 64 7.88 9.52 19.38
N PHE A 65 6.66 9.02 19.58
CA PHE A 65 6.08 8.82 20.92
C PHE A 65 6.88 7.81 21.75
N LEU A 66 7.22 6.66 21.16
CA LEU A 66 8.00 5.61 21.83
C LEU A 66 9.50 5.92 21.89
N LYS A 67 9.95 6.99 21.22
CA LYS A 67 11.38 7.34 21.04
C LYS A 67 12.21 6.18 20.51
N VAL A 68 11.63 5.42 19.58
CA VAL A 68 12.33 4.30 18.95
C VAL A 68 13.41 4.88 18.03
N PRO A 69 14.68 4.47 18.18
CA PRO A 69 15.72 4.89 17.25
C PRO A 69 15.50 4.19 15.91
N VAL A 70 14.81 4.86 14.98
CA VAL A 70 14.63 4.36 13.61
C VAL A 70 15.85 4.79 12.78
N PRO A 71 16.43 3.90 11.96
CA PRO A 71 17.52 4.28 11.04
C PRO A 71 17.09 5.42 10.12
N ILE A 72 18.00 6.36 9.84
CA ILE A 72 17.71 7.51 8.96
C ILE A 72 17.40 7.05 7.54
N GLU A 73 18.03 5.96 7.09
CA GLU A 73 17.89 5.43 5.74
C GLU A 73 17.88 3.90 5.76
N ALA A 74 16.96 3.31 5.01
CA ALA A 74 16.97 1.92 4.59
C ALA A 74 17.42 1.85 3.13
N GLU A 75 18.47 1.09 2.87
CA GLU A 75 18.96 0.90 1.51
C GLU A 75 18.16 -0.23 0.83
N VAL A 76 17.43 0.10 -0.23
CA VAL A 76 16.71 -0.87 -1.05
C VAL A 76 17.19 -0.72 -2.48
N TRP A 77 17.86 -1.76 -3.01
CA TRP A 77 18.43 -1.75 -4.36
C TRP A 77 19.40 -0.57 -4.65
N GLY A 78 20.14 -0.09 -3.65
CA GLY A 78 21.09 1.02 -3.78
C GLY A 78 20.45 2.41 -3.76
N LEU A 79 19.14 2.48 -3.47
CA LEU A 79 18.42 3.72 -3.21
C LEU A 79 18.11 3.79 -1.72
N SER A 80 18.40 4.94 -1.11
CA SER A 80 18.03 5.23 0.26
C SER A 80 16.55 5.59 0.35
N PHE A 81 15.82 4.89 1.20
CA PHE A 81 14.41 5.15 1.52
C PHE A 81 14.21 5.34 3.01
N ASP A 82 13.15 6.05 3.38
CA ASP A 82 12.68 6.06 4.77
C ASP A 82 12.16 4.65 5.15
N PRO A 83 12.73 3.99 6.20
CA PRO A 83 12.27 2.67 6.62
C PRO A 83 10.78 2.60 6.95
N ILE A 84 10.22 3.67 7.52
CA ILE A 84 8.81 3.77 7.88
C ILE A 84 7.95 3.78 6.61
N ALA A 85 8.41 4.48 5.57
CA ALA A 85 7.73 4.50 4.27
C ALA A 85 7.72 3.11 3.61
N VAL A 86 8.83 2.38 3.69
CA VAL A 86 8.91 1.00 3.17
C VAL A 86 7.88 0.10 3.86
N VAL A 87 7.80 0.16 5.20
CA VAL A 87 6.83 -0.61 5.97
C VAL A 87 5.39 -0.20 5.65
N ALA A 88 5.12 1.11 5.55
CA ALA A 88 3.80 1.62 5.22
C ALA A 88 3.31 1.15 3.85
N VAL A 89 4.18 1.17 2.84
CA VAL A 89 3.90 0.65 1.50
C VAL A 89 3.67 -0.86 1.53
N ALA A 90 4.51 -1.62 2.24
CA ALA A 90 4.34 -3.06 2.38
C ALA A 90 2.97 -3.41 3.00
N LEU A 91 2.56 -2.68 4.05
CA LEU A 91 1.24 -2.84 4.65
C LEU A 91 0.11 -2.42 3.71
N ALA A 92 0.28 -1.35 2.94
CA ALA A 92 -0.70 -0.93 1.94
C ALA A 92 -0.88 -1.94 0.80
N ILE A 93 0.17 -2.68 0.43
CA ILE A 93 0.09 -3.77 -0.55
C ILE A 93 -0.80 -4.91 -0.01
N VAL A 94 -0.64 -5.26 1.27
CA VAL A 94 -1.39 -6.35 1.93
C VAL A 94 -2.81 -5.92 2.32
N ALA A 95 -3.05 -4.64 2.58
CA ALA A 95 -4.33 -4.09 3.04
C ALA A 95 -5.59 -4.61 2.33
N PRO A 96 -5.69 -4.66 0.98
CA PRO A 96 -6.91 -5.13 0.31
C PRO A 96 -7.15 -6.64 0.44
N MET A 97 -6.16 -7.41 0.90
CA MET A 97 -6.33 -8.85 1.16
C MET A 97 -6.95 -9.11 2.54
N LEU A 98 -6.87 -8.12 3.44
CA LEU A 98 -7.52 -8.20 4.73
C LEU A 98 -9.02 -7.90 4.55
N PRO A 99 -9.91 -8.72 5.15
CA PRO A 99 -11.33 -8.41 5.12
C PRO A 99 -11.54 -7.05 5.78
N ALA A 100 -12.00 -6.07 5.00
CA ALA A 100 -12.50 -4.83 5.56
C ALA A 100 -13.62 -5.21 6.52
N ARG A 101 -13.39 -5.05 7.82
CA ARG A 101 -14.43 -5.28 8.83
C ARG A 101 -15.61 -4.42 8.44
N ASN A 102 -16.66 -5.06 7.94
CA ASN A 102 -17.93 -4.44 7.63
C ASN A 102 -18.38 -3.76 8.93
N ARG A 103 -18.29 -2.44 9.00
CA ARG A 103 -18.87 -1.70 10.12
C ARG A 103 -20.38 -1.81 9.93
N TYR A 104 -20.94 -2.83 10.58
CA TYR A 104 -22.37 -2.93 10.87
C TYR A 104 -22.81 -1.72 11.69
#